data_AF-A0A973UMA0-F1
#
_entry.id   AF-A0A973UMA0-F1
#
_cell.length_a   1.000
_cell.length_b   1.000
_cell.length_c   1.000
_cell.angle_alpha   90.00
_cell.angle_beta   90.00
_cell.angle_gamma   90.00
#
_symmetry.space_group_name_H-M   'P 1'
#
loop_
_entity.id
_entity.type
_entity.pdbx_description
1 polymer ?
#
loop_
_entity_poly.entity_id
_entity_poly.type
_entity_poly.pdbx_seq_one_letter_code
_entity_poly.pdbx_strand_id
1 'polypeptide(L)'
;MQFEVWAPQADRVTLHCEGATRALERDPDRAGWWWGEADARDGTRYGFALDDGPVLPDPRSRRQPDGPDGLSAVVDHTPYEWRTEWAGLPLPGSVLYELHVGTYTREGTLDAAAERLGHLAELGVTHVELMPLSPFPGRHGWGYEGVSLWAVHEPYGGPEALK
;
A
#
# COMPACT_ATOMS: atom_id res chain seq x y z
N MET A 1 14.02 12.90 1.77
CA MET A 1 12.68 12.44 1.36
C MET A 1 11.64 13.25 2.12
N GLN A 2 10.60 13.74 1.44
CA GLN A 2 9.52 14.51 2.06
C GLN A 2 8.47 13.58 2.67
N PHE A 3 8.06 13.88 3.90
CA PHE A 3 6.96 13.25 4.61
C PHE A 3 5.89 14.30 4.89
N GLU A 4 4.62 13.94 4.72
CA GLU A 4 3.50 14.83 4.98
C GLU A 4 2.30 14.07 5.54
N VAL A 5 1.56 14.71 6.44
CA VAL A 5 0.35 14.14 7.02
C VAL A 5 -0.66 15.26 7.30
N TRP A 6 -1.94 14.99 7.01
CA TRP A 6 -3.02 15.90 7.37
C TRP A 6 -3.51 15.56 8.78
N ALA A 7 -3.30 16.49 9.72
CA ALA A 7 -3.67 16.36 11.13
C ALA A 7 -4.10 17.75 11.65
N PRO A 8 -5.31 18.22 11.27
CA PRO A 8 -5.73 19.61 11.50
C PRO A 8 -5.93 19.95 12.98
N GLN A 9 -6.24 18.95 13.80
CA GLN A 9 -6.50 19.10 15.23
C GLN A 9 -5.26 18.91 16.10
N ALA A 10 -4.15 18.43 15.53
CA ALA A 10 -2.89 18.29 16.26
C ALA A 10 -2.29 19.68 16.51
N ASP A 11 -1.66 19.86 17.66
CA ASP A 11 -0.84 21.03 17.99
C ASP A 11 0.64 20.82 17.66
N ARG A 12 1.07 19.55 17.64
CA ARG A 12 2.42 19.13 17.22
C ARG A 12 2.37 17.76 16.52
N VAL A 13 3.17 17.62 15.47
CA VAL A 13 3.39 16.33 14.80
C VAL A 13 4.87 16.01 14.76
N THR A 14 5.22 14.79 15.17
CA THR A 14 6.60 14.29 15.16
C THR A 14 6.68 13.09 14.21
N LEU A 15 7.58 13.15 13.25
CA LEU A 15 7.99 12.02 12.43
C LEU A 15 8.97 11.14 13.21
N HIS A 16 8.67 9.85 13.31
CA HIS A 16 9.61 8.82 13.74
C HIS A 16 10.09 8.09 12.49
N CYS A 17 11.38 8.08 12.21
CA CYS A 17 11.96 7.49 10.99
C CYS A 17 13.35 6.91 11.30
N GLU A 18 13.54 5.61 11.06
CA GLU A 18 14.83 4.91 11.27
C GLU A 18 15.47 5.16 12.66
N GLY A 19 14.65 5.26 13.72
CA GLY A 19 15.11 5.50 15.09
C GLY A 19 15.43 6.97 15.41
N ALA A 20 15.36 7.87 14.43
CA ALA A 20 15.40 9.32 14.63
C ALA A 20 13.99 9.88 14.79
N THR A 21 13.89 11.02 15.48
CA THR A 21 12.65 11.80 15.60
C THR A 21 12.85 13.20 15.03
N ARG A 22 11.84 13.73 14.35
CA ARG A 22 11.85 15.08 13.79
C ARG A 22 10.49 15.73 13.97
N ALA A 23 10.46 16.94 14.52
CA ALA A 23 9.24 17.74 14.52
C ALA A 23 8.91 18.17 13.07
N LEU A 24 7.66 18.03 12.68
CA LEU A 24 7.16 18.50 11.39
C LEU A 24 6.69 19.95 11.51
N GLU A 25 6.75 20.66 10.39
CA GLU A 25 6.30 22.04 10.26
C GLU A 25 4.87 22.07 9.71
N ARG A 26 4.06 23.05 10.14
CA ARG A 26 2.77 23.29 9.50
C ARG A 26 2.99 23.86 8.10
N ASP A 27 2.22 23.36 7.15
CA ASP A 27 2.22 23.92 5.80
C ASP A 27 1.46 25.26 5.78
N PRO A 28 2.07 26.37 5.35
CA PRO A 28 1.43 27.69 5.35
C PRO A 28 0.33 27.82 4.30
N ASP A 29 0.39 27.04 3.22
CA ASP A 29 -0.52 27.12 2.07
C ASP A 29 -1.60 26.03 2.12
N ARG A 30 -1.36 24.94 2.87
CA ARG A 30 -2.28 23.80 3.00
C ARG A 30 -2.75 23.64 4.45
N ALA A 31 -3.89 24.24 4.76
CA ALA A 31 -4.48 24.17 6.10
C ALA A 31 -4.61 22.73 6.63
N GLY A 32 -4.09 22.51 7.83
CA GLY A 32 -4.11 21.22 8.54
C GLY A 32 -3.04 20.22 8.10
N TRP A 33 -2.22 20.55 7.10
CA TRP A 33 -1.09 19.72 6.70
C TRP A 33 0.16 20.02 7.52
N TRP A 34 0.90 18.95 7.78
CA TRP A 34 2.21 18.94 8.39
C TRP A 34 3.18 18.31 7.44
N TRP A 35 4.41 18.81 7.37
CA TRP A 35 5.43 18.29 6.47
C TRP A 35 6.84 18.43 7.05
N GLY A 36 7.77 17.67 6.49
CA GLY A 36 9.19 17.80 6.78
C GLY A 36 10.01 16.78 6.01
N GLU A 37 11.33 16.88 6.14
CA GLU A 37 12.27 16.02 5.43
C GLU A 37 13.10 15.14 6.37
N ALA A 38 13.30 13.90 5.93
CA ALA A 38 14.22 12.97 6.56
C ALA A 38 14.97 12.16 5.50
N ASP A 39 16.15 11.68 5.88
CA ASP A 39 16.90 10.70 5.08
C ASP A 39 16.17 9.36 5.17
N ALA A 40 15.68 8.89 4.04
CA ALA A 40 14.95 7.63 3.94
C ALA A 40 15.18 7.03 2.56
N ARG A 41 15.15 5.70 2.49
CA ARG A 41 15.27 4.89 1.27
C ARG A 41 14.14 3.86 1.24
N ASP A 42 14.03 3.12 0.14
CA ASP A 42 13.10 2.00 0.07
C ASP A 42 13.20 1.09 1.32
N GLY A 43 12.06 0.75 1.91
CA GLY A 43 11.97 -0.06 3.12
C GLY A 43 12.23 0.67 4.44
N THR A 44 12.68 1.94 4.44
CA THR A 44 12.84 2.72 5.67
C THR A 44 11.52 2.79 6.43
N ARG A 45 11.54 2.42 7.72
CA ARG A 45 10.36 2.36 8.59
C ARG A 45 10.09 3.70 9.24
N TYR A 46 8.82 4.11 9.23
CA TYR A 46 8.40 5.39 9.77
C TYR A 46 6.96 5.38 10.33
N GLY A 47 6.64 6.41 11.12
CA GLY A 47 5.30 6.69 11.61
C GLY A 47 5.21 8.11 12.18
N PHE A 48 4.00 8.53 12.54
CA PHE A 48 3.73 9.87 13.07
C PHE A 48 3.22 9.80 14.50
N ALA A 49 3.77 10.60 15.40
CA ALA A 49 3.20 10.85 16.72
C ALA A 49 2.49 12.22 16.72
N LEU A 50 1.24 12.24 17.15
CA LEU A 50 0.44 13.46 17.30
C LEU A 50 0.44 13.86 18.78
N ASP A 51 0.81 15.10 19.11
CA ASP A 51 0.76 15.67 20.46
C ASP A 51 1.47 14.82 21.54
N ASP A 52 2.66 14.28 21.20
CA ASP A 52 3.44 13.33 22.03
C ASP A 52 2.72 12.02 22.36
N GLY A 53 1.68 11.67 21.60
CA GLY A 53 0.97 10.40 21.69
C GLY A 53 1.74 9.20 21.12
N PRO A 54 1.07 8.04 20.98
CA PRO A 54 1.67 6.86 20.36
C PRO A 54 2.07 7.14 18.91
N VAL A 55 3.10 6.42 18.44
CA VAL A 55 3.48 6.44 17.02
C VAL A 55 2.45 5.65 16.23
N LEU A 56 1.81 6.30 15.27
CA LEU A 56 0.78 5.76 14.41
C LEU A 56 1.32 5.55 12.98
N PRO A 57 0.77 4.58 12.23
CA PRO A 57 1.04 4.43 10.81
C PRO A 57 0.66 5.68 10.03
N ASP A 58 1.25 5.84 8.84
CA ASP A 58 0.77 6.80 7.85
C ASP A 58 -0.62 6.38 7.33
N PRO A 59 -1.66 7.22 7.45
CA PRO A 59 -2.96 6.94 6.82
C PRO A 59 -2.88 6.79 5.29
N ARG A 60 -1.85 7.35 4.66
CA ARG A 60 -1.54 7.25 3.22
C ARG A 60 -0.34 6.33 2.94
N SER A 61 -0.04 5.42 3.87
CA SER A 61 1.06 4.46 3.74
C SER A 61 1.00 3.67 2.44
N ARG A 62 2.15 3.55 1.76
CA ARG A 62 2.32 2.72 0.56
C ARG A 62 2.64 1.26 0.89
N ARG A 63 3.02 0.95 2.14
CA ARG A 63 3.38 -0.39 2.58
C ARG A 63 3.31 -0.53 4.09
N GLN A 64 2.73 -1.64 4.55
CA GLN A 64 2.58 -1.99 5.97
C GLN A 64 3.18 -3.38 6.24
N PRO A 65 4.52 -3.50 6.41
CA PRO A 65 5.16 -4.81 6.51
C PRO A 65 4.74 -5.61 7.74
N ASP A 66 4.35 -4.94 8.83
CA ASP A 66 3.97 -5.56 10.10
C ASP A 66 2.45 -5.47 10.37
N GLY A 67 1.65 -5.28 9.33
CA GLY A 67 0.20 -5.11 9.42
C GLY A 67 -0.24 -3.66 9.67
N PRO A 68 -1.55 -3.39 9.67
CA PRO A 68 -2.10 -2.04 9.59
C PRO A 68 -1.79 -1.15 10.80
N ASP A 69 -1.52 -1.72 11.98
CA ASP A 69 -1.15 -0.98 13.20
C ASP A 69 0.37 -0.74 13.31
N GLY A 70 1.15 -1.38 12.45
CA GLY A 70 2.62 -1.30 12.46
C GLY A 70 3.14 0.01 11.85
N LEU A 71 4.45 0.22 11.95
CA LEU A 71 5.08 1.34 11.26
C LEU A 71 4.87 1.21 9.74
N SER A 72 4.73 2.32 9.05
CA SER A 72 4.74 2.33 7.60
C SER A 72 6.15 2.10 7.05
N ALA A 73 6.26 1.75 5.77
CA ALA A 73 7.52 1.64 5.07
C ALA A 73 7.52 2.51 3.81
N VAL A 74 8.64 3.17 3.56
CA VAL A 74 8.89 3.88 2.31
C VAL A 74 8.90 2.86 1.16
N VAL A 75 8.29 3.25 0.03
CA VAL A 75 8.31 2.47 -1.22
C VAL A 75 8.87 3.36 -2.33
N ASP A 76 9.99 2.92 -2.91
CA ASP A 76 10.52 3.46 -4.15
C ASP A 76 10.02 2.61 -5.34
N HIS A 77 9.18 3.22 -6.18
CA HIS A 77 8.66 2.53 -7.36
C HIS A 77 9.62 2.58 -8.56
N THR A 78 10.65 3.44 -8.52
CA THR A 78 11.58 3.69 -9.63
C THR A 78 12.34 2.45 -10.12
N PRO A 79 12.76 1.51 -9.24
CA PRO A 79 13.49 0.33 -9.69
C PRO A 79 12.67 -0.68 -10.51
N TYR A 80 11.33 -0.55 -10.54
CA TYR A 80 10.50 -1.50 -11.28
C TYR A 80 10.45 -1.16 -12.77
N GLU A 81 10.98 -2.06 -13.60
CA GLU A 81 10.97 -1.95 -15.05
C GLU A 81 9.70 -2.59 -15.64
N TRP A 82 8.74 -1.76 -16.05
CA TRP A 82 7.56 -2.21 -16.78
C TRP A 82 7.95 -2.84 -18.11
N ARG A 83 7.46 -4.06 -18.36
CA ARG A 83 7.82 -4.86 -19.54
C ARG A 83 6.91 -4.64 -20.75
N THR A 84 5.73 -4.06 -20.53
CA THR A 84 4.69 -3.96 -21.54
C THR A 84 4.05 -2.58 -21.51
N GLU A 85 3.97 -1.94 -22.68
CA GLU A 85 3.05 -0.82 -22.90
C GLU A 85 1.68 -1.41 -23.24
N TRP A 86 0.71 -1.24 -22.34
CA TRP A 86 -0.63 -1.80 -22.48
C TRP A 86 -1.68 -0.70 -22.41
N ALA A 87 -2.53 -0.61 -23.44
CA ALA A 87 -3.56 0.42 -23.54
C ALA A 87 -4.89 0.04 -22.86
N GLY A 88 -5.01 -1.17 -22.32
CA GLY A 88 -6.26 -1.69 -21.76
C GLY A 88 -7.19 -2.33 -22.80
N LEU A 89 -8.28 -2.91 -22.30
CA LEU A 89 -9.40 -3.43 -23.09
C LEU A 89 -10.68 -2.67 -22.73
N PRO A 90 -11.64 -2.53 -23.67
CA PRO A 90 -12.93 -1.95 -23.37
C PRO A 90 -13.77 -2.91 -22.51
N LEU A 91 -14.59 -2.36 -21.62
CA LEU A 91 -15.51 -3.14 -20.79
C LEU A 91 -16.65 -3.81 -21.60
N PRO A 92 -17.26 -3.19 -22.62
CA PRO A 92 -18.26 -3.87 -23.44
C PRO A 92 -17.73 -5.15 -24.08
N GLY A 93 -18.43 -6.27 -23.84
CA GLY A 93 -18.03 -7.59 -24.33
C GLY A 93 -16.98 -8.30 -23.47
N SER A 94 -16.60 -7.73 -22.31
CA SER A 94 -15.68 -8.38 -21.38
C SER A 94 -16.28 -9.62 -20.74
N VAL A 95 -15.44 -10.65 -20.57
CA VAL A 95 -15.64 -11.74 -19.60
C VAL A 95 -14.78 -11.44 -18.38
N LEU A 96 -15.45 -11.18 -17.25
CA LEU A 96 -14.84 -10.88 -15.95
C LEU A 96 -14.65 -12.17 -15.15
N TYR A 97 -13.50 -12.28 -14.47
CA TYR A 97 -13.23 -13.32 -13.49
C TYR A 97 -12.84 -12.67 -12.16
N GLU A 98 -13.72 -12.77 -11.16
CA GLU A 98 -13.43 -12.30 -9.81
C GLU A 98 -12.44 -13.25 -9.12
N LEU A 99 -11.37 -12.70 -8.55
CA LEU A 99 -10.24 -13.45 -8.02
C LEU A 99 -9.90 -12.97 -6.60
N HIS A 100 -10.05 -13.89 -5.64
CA HIS A 100 -9.54 -13.73 -4.29
C HIS A 100 -8.10 -14.27 -4.19
N VAL A 101 -7.11 -13.39 -4.03
CA VAL A 101 -5.68 -13.77 -4.05
C VAL A 101 -5.37 -14.85 -3.01
N GLY A 102 -5.88 -14.68 -1.79
CA GLY A 102 -5.60 -15.60 -0.68
C GLY A 102 -6.16 -17.02 -0.82
N THR A 103 -6.99 -17.30 -1.82
CA THR A 103 -7.58 -18.65 -2.03
C THR A 103 -7.50 -19.16 -3.46
N TYR A 104 -7.07 -18.33 -4.41
CA TYR A 104 -6.98 -18.72 -5.82
C TYR A 104 -5.90 -19.79 -6.05
N THR A 105 -4.78 -19.69 -5.33
CA THR A 105 -3.71 -20.69 -5.29
C THR A 105 -3.50 -21.20 -3.88
N ARG A 106 -2.70 -22.26 -3.72
CA ARG A 106 -2.38 -22.82 -2.39
C ARG A 106 -1.48 -21.87 -1.59
N GLU A 107 -0.60 -21.18 -2.30
CA GLU A 107 0.34 -20.19 -1.76
C GLU A 107 -0.41 -18.94 -1.30
N GLY A 108 -1.47 -18.55 -2.03
CA GLY A 108 -2.31 -17.40 -1.68
C GLY A 108 -1.60 -16.05 -1.89
N THR A 109 -0.75 -15.95 -2.91
CA THR A 109 0.06 -14.76 -3.22
C THR A 109 -0.19 -14.24 -4.63
N LEU A 110 0.16 -12.97 -4.88
CA LEU A 110 0.06 -12.34 -6.19
C LEU A 110 0.97 -13.02 -7.22
N ASP A 111 2.22 -13.35 -6.84
CA ASP A 111 3.15 -14.07 -7.73
C ASP A 111 2.59 -15.43 -8.18
N ALA A 112 2.03 -16.21 -7.25
CA ALA A 112 1.44 -17.51 -7.57
C ALA A 112 0.18 -17.35 -8.44
N ALA A 113 -0.62 -16.30 -8.22
CA ALA A 113 -1.75 -15.99 -9.08
C ALA A 113 -1.30 -15.60 -10.50
N ALA A 114 -0.21 -14.82 -10.62
CA ALA A 114 0.36 -14.38 -11.89
C ALA A 114 0.77 -15.57 -12.78
N GLU A 115 1.37 -16.62 -12.20
CA GLU A 115 1.73 -17.85 -12.90
C GLU A 115 0.53 -18.59 -13.53
N ARG A 116 -0.69 -18.31 -13.08
CA ARG A 116 -1.93 -18.95 -13.54
C ARG A 116 -2.73 -18.08 -14.51
N LEU A 117 -2.27 -16.87 -14.85
CA LEU A 117 -2.98 -15.98 -15.77
C LEU A 117 -3.11 -16.56 -17.18
N GLY A 118 -2.13 -17.36 -17.64
CA GLY A 118 -2.21 -18.06 -18.93
C GLY A 118 -3.42 -18.99 -19.03
N HIS A 119 -3.76 -19.66 -17.93
CA HIS A 119 -4.95 -20.52 -17.89
C HIS A 119 -6.27 -19.71 -18.02
N LEU A 120 -6.35 -18.54 -17.39
CA LEU A 120 -7.53 -17.66 -17.50
C LEU A 120 -7.68 -17.12 -18.93
N ALA A 121 -6.57 -16.76 -19.58
CA ALA A 121 -6.56 -16.35 -20.96
C ALA A 121 -7.05 -17.48 -21.90
N GLU A 122 -6.57 -18.72 -21.72
CA GLU A 122 -7.03 -19.89 -22.48
C GLU A 122 -8.52 -20.19 -22.27
N LEU A 123 -9.04 -19.95 -21.07
CA LEU A 123 -10.46 -20.09 -20.75
C LEU A 123 -11.34 -19.05 -21.48
N GLY A 124 -10.75 -17.95 -21.96
CA GLY A 124 -11.45 -16.83 -22.59
C GLY A 124 -11.82 -15.69 -21.64
N VAL A 125 -11.24 -15.67 -20.42
CA VAL A 125 -11.34 -14.51 -19.53
C VAL A 125 -10.58 -13.34 -20.16
N THR A 126 -11.19 -12.16 -20.08
CA THR A 126 -10.60 -10.93 -20.64
C THR A 126 -10.13 -9.96 -19.57
N HIS A 127 -10.73 -10.02 -18.38
CA HIS A 127 -10.49 -9.11 -17.27
C HIS A 127 -10.50 -9.90 -15.97
N VAL A 128 -9.50 -9.67 -15.12
CA VAL A 128 -9.47 -10.17 -13.75
C VAL A 128 -9.91 -9.05 -12.83
N GLU A 129 -10.94 -9.32 -12.03
CA GLU A 129 -11.39 -8.44 -10.95
C GLU A 129 -10.77 -8.94 -9.65
N LEU A 130 -9.72 -8.26 -9.18
CA LEU A 130 -9.12 -8.60 -7.90
C LEU A 130 -10.04 -8.13 -6.77
N MET A 131 -10.35 -9.04 -5.84
CA MET A 131 -10.92 -8.64 -4.55
C MET A 131 -9.96 -7.69 -3.80
N PRO A 132 -10.45 -6.90 -2.82
CA PRO A 132 -9.66 -5.84 -2.20
C PRO A 132 -8.30 -6.30 -1.66
N LEU A 133 -7.26 -5.52 -1.95
CA LEU A 133 -5.88 -5.81 -1.56
C LEU A 133 -5.36 -4.94 -0.42
N SER A 134 -6.14 -3.98 0.07
CA SER A 134 -5.69 -3.09 1.15
C SER A 134 -5.42 -3.88 2.44
N PRO A 135 -4.31 -3.61 3.17
CA PRO A 135 -4.01 -4.29 4.42
C PRO A 135 -5.15 -4.23 5.44
N PHE A 136 -5.44 -5.38 6.03
CA PHE A 136 -6.42 -5.61 7.09
C PHE A 136 -5.77 -6.38 8.24
N PRO A 137 -6.37 -6.39 9.45
CA PRO A 137 -5.83 -7.15 10.57
C PRO A 137 -5.75 -8.65 10.31
N GLY A 138 -4.59 -9.26 10.54
CA GLY A 138 -4.37 -10.70 10.37
C GLY A 138 -3.84 -11.08 8.99
N ARG A 139 -3.89 -12.39 8.67
CA ARG A 139 -3.28 -12.95 7.44
C ARG A 139 -4.29 -13.26 6.34
N HIS A 140 -5.51 -13.67 6.69
CA HIS A 140 -6.54 -14.08 5.75
C HIS A 140 -7.81 -13.29 6.01
N GLY A 141 -8.46 -12.84 4.95
CA GLY A 141 -9.68 -12.06 4.97
C GLY A 141 -10.06 -11.72 3.54
N TRP A 142 -11.33 -11.41 3.29
CA TRP A 142 -11.81 -11.04 1.96
C TRP A 142 -11.37 -9.62 1.53
N GLY A 143 -10.78 -8.84 2.45
CA GLY A 143 -10.20 -7.53 2.15
C GLY A 143 -11.12 -6.32 2.40
N TYR A 144 -12.41 -6.53 2.66
CA TYR A 144 -13.36 -5.42 2.90
C TYR A 144 -13.19 -4.69 4.24
N GLU A 145 -12.30 -5.19 5.11
CA GLU A 145 -11.87 -4.55 6.37
C GLU A 145 -10.55 -3.78 6.21
N GLY A 146 -10.09 -3.57 4.97
CA GLY A 146 -8.84 -2.89 4.68
C GLY A 146 -8.81 -1.43 5.16
N VAL A 147 -7.74 -1.04 5.84
CA VAL A 147 -7.60 0.30 6.45
C VAL A 147 -6.46 1.14 5.85
N SER A 148 -5.44 0.50 5.27
CA SER A 148 -4.34 1.19 4.58
C SER A 148 -4.60 1.22 3.07
N LEU A 149 -5.45 2.14 2.61
CA LEU A 149 -6.00 2.11 1.24
C LEU A 149 -4.96 2.28 0.11
N TRP A 150 -3.76 2.77 0.44
CA TRP A 150 -2.66 3.00 -0.52
C TRP A 150 -1.61 1.90 -0.51
N ALA A 151 -1.78 0.88 0.34
CA ALA A 151 -0.87 -0.24 0.46
C ALA A 151 -1.49 -1.53 -0.10
N VAL A 152 -0.63 -2.52 -0.34
CA VAL A 152 -1.01 -3.89 -0.67
C VAL A 152 -0.74 -4.77 0.54
N HIS A 153 -1.67 -5.67 0.85
CA HIS A 153 -1.60 -6.59 1.98
C HIS A 153 -0.33 -7.42 1.92
N GLU A 154 0.56 -7.23 2.88
CA GLU A 154 1.91 -7.82 2.87
C GLU A 154 1.89 -9.35 2.75
N PRO A 155 0.97 -10.10 3.40
CA PRO A 155 0.83 -11.54 3.19
C PRO A 155 0.57 -11.99 1.75
N TYR A 156 0.05 -11.12 0.88
CA TYR A 156 -0.13 -11.42 -0.55
C TYR A 156 1.11 -11.14 -1.40
N GLY A 157 2.15 -10.52 -0.83
CA GLY A 157 3.41 -10.17 -1.52
C GLY A 157 3.72 -8.66 -1.54
N GLY A 158 2.81 -7.83 -1.02
CA GLY A 158 3.04 -6.38 -0.92
C GLY A 158 3.09 -5.67 -2.29
N PRO A 159 3.55 -4.41 -2.32
CA PRO A 159 3.44 -3.55 -3.50
C PRO A 159 4.30 -4.02 -4.69
N GLU A 160 5.39 -4.74 -4.46
CA GLU A 160 6.23 -5.25 -5.55
C GLU A 160 5.57 -6.41 -6.30
N ALA A 161 4.92 -7.33 -5.60
CA ALA A 161 4.24 -8.48 -6.22
C ALA A 161 2.98 -8.09 -7.01
N LEU A 162 2.44 -6.87 -6.80
CA LEU A 162 1.28 -6.37 -7.55
C LEU A 162 1.65 -5.80 -8.92
N LYS A 163 2.90 -5.37 -9.12
CA LYS A 163 3.33 -4.72 -10.37
C LYS A 163 3.54 -5.73 -11.48
#